data_AF-A0A9D5Y2X0-F1
#
_entry.id   AF-A0A9D5Y2X0-F1
#
_cell.length_a   1.000
_cell.length_b   1.000
_cell.length_c   1.000
_cell.angle_alpha   90.00
_cell.angle_beta   90.00
_cell.angle_gamma   90.00
#
_symmetry.space_group_name_H-M   'P 1'
#
loop_
_entity.id
_entity.type
_entity.pdbx_description
1 polymer ?
#
loop_
_entity_poly.entity_id
_entity_poly.type
_entity_poly.pdbx_seq_one_letter_code
_entity_poly.pdbx_strand_id
1 'polypeptide(L)' 'MIGRKAWLFSDTPAGAHASAVIYALVQTAKANGLEPYAWLRQVLRDLPAARTVEEVEALLP' A
#
# COMPACT_ATOMS: atom_id res chain seq x y z
N MET A 1 -0.68 27.77 6.66
CA MET A 1 0.28 27.09 5.76
C MET A 1 0.70 25.76 6.41
N ILE A 2 -0.14 24.73 6.28
CA ILE A 2 0.12 23.38 6.81
C ILE A 2 0.77 22.59 5.66
N GLY A 3 2.09 22.71 5.53
CA GLY A 3 2.84 22.03 4.45
C GLY A 3 4.21 21.52 4.86
N ARG A 4 4.68 21.87 6.06
CA ARG A 4 6.05 21.57 6.54
C ARG A 4 6.16 20.35 7.44
N LYS A 5 5.06 19.68 7.78
CA LYS A 5 5.07 18.48 8.64
C LYS A 5 4.99 17.14 7.88
N ALA A 6 4.61 17.13 6.61
CA ALA A 6 4.55 15.88 5.84
C ALA A 6 5.94 15.37 5.43
N TRP A 7 6.91 16.28 5.24
CA TRP A 7 8.27 15.94 4.79
C TRP A 7 9.16 15.32 5.86
N LEU A 8 8.82 15.47 7.15
CA LEU A 8 9.60 14.88 8.25
C LEU A 8 9.48 13.35 8.33
N PHE A 9 8.51 12.75 7.61
CA PHE A 9 8.43 11.30 7.47
C PHE A 9 9.14 10.80 6.21
N SER A 10 9.42 11.67 5.23
CA SER A 10 10.16 11.31 4.02
C SER A 10 11.68 11.24 4.22
N ASP A 11 12.21 11.74 5.34
CA ASP A 11 13.65 11.78 5.63
C ASP A 11 14.15 10.54 6.41
N THR A 12 13.25 9.58 6.68
CA THR A 12 13.65 8.27 7.19
C THR A 12 13.61 7.24 6.07
N PRO A 13 14.62 6.36 5.94
CA PRO A 13 14.61 5.28 4.94
C PRO A 13 13.31 4.47 5.00
N ALA A 14 12.74 4.31 6.20
CA ALA A 14 11.48 3.62 6.43
C ALA A 14 10.27 4.34 5.78
N GLY A 15 10.17 5.67 5.87
CA GLY A 15 9.05 6.42 5.28
C GLY A 15 9.18 6.58 3.76
N ALA A 16 10.40 6.71 3.24
CA ALA A 16 10.66 6.66 1.80
C ALA A 16 10.32 5.26 1.23
N HIS A 17 10.71 4.20 1.94
CA HIS A 17 10.38 2.82 1.57
C HIS A 17 8.87 2.57 1.62
N ALA A 18 8.18 2.99 2.69
CA ALA A 18 6.73 2.85 2.80
C ALA A 18 6.00 3.59 1.67
N SER A 19 6.46 4.80 1.31
CA SER A 19 5.90 5.57 0.19
C SER A 19 6.12 4.87 -1.14
N ALA A 20 7.32 4.32 -1.37
CA ALA A 20 7.64 3.56 -2.59
C ALA A 20 6.80 2.28 -2.70
N VAL A 21 6.60 1.56 -1.60
CA VAL A 21 5.76 0.36 -1.53
C VAL A 21 4.31 0.70 -1.85
N ILE A 22 3.73 1.74 -1.23
CA ILE A 22 2.36 2.17 -1.54
C ILE A 22 2.24 2.56 -3.02
N TYR A 23 3.22 3.26 -3.57
CA TYR A 23 3.21 3.65 -4.98
C TYR A 23 3.25 2.42 -5.89
N ALA A 24 4.10 1.44 -5.60
CA ALA A 24 4.18 0.18 -6.35
C ALA A 24 2.85 -0.59 -6.30
N LEU A 25 2.24 -0.71 -5.12
CA LEU A 25 0.94 -1.35 -4.91
C LEU A 25 -0.18 -0.67 -5.71
N VAL A 26 -0.21 0.67 -5.71
CA VAL A 26 -1.16 1.45 -6.49
C VAL A 26 -0.96 1.24 -8.00
N GLN A 27 0.28 1.17 -8.46
CA GLN A 27 0.58 0.89 -9.87
C GLN A 27 0.13 -0.52 -10.26
N THR A 28 0.34 -1.52 -9.41
CA THR A 28 -0.14 -2.90 -9.64
C THR A 28 -1.67 -2.95 -9.73
N ALA A 29 -2.39 -2.26 -8.83
CA ALA A 29 -3.85 -2.20 -8.89
C ALA A 29 -4.34 -1.54 -10.19
N LYS A 30 -3.71 -0.43 -10.60
CA LYS A 30 -4.02 0.25 -11.87
C LYS A 30 -3.73 -0.63 -13.08
N ALA A 31 -2.62 -1.35 -13.09
CA ALA A 31 -2.24 -2.25 -14.17
C ALA A 31 -3.26 -3.38 -14.36
N ASN A 32 -3.90 -3.82 -13.27
CA ASN A 32 -4.97 -4.81 -13.28
C ASN A 32 -6.39 -4.21 -13.45
N GLY A 33 -6.50 -2.90 -13.72
CA GLY A 33 -7.79 -2.22 -13.92
C GLY A 33 -8.64 -2.08 -12.64
N LEU A 34 -8.06 -2.30 -11.47
CA LEU A 34 -8.72 -2.17 -10.18
C LEU A 34 -8.62 -0.74 -9.64
N GLU A 35 -9.65 -0.34 -8.89
CA GLU A 35 -9.66 0.93 -8.18
C GLU A 35 -8.65 0.86 -7.01
N PRO A 36 -7.53 1.59 -7.05
CA PRO A 36 -6.41 1.35 -6.14
C PRO A 36 -6.75 1.59 -4.68
N TYR A 37 -7.65 2.52 -4.39
CA TYR A 37 -8.04 2.84 -3.02
C TYR A 37 -9.02 1.81 -2.45
N ALA A 38 -9.89 1.24 -3.29
CA ALA A 38 -10.75 0.13 -2.88
C ALA A 38 -9.92 -1.13 -2.61
N TRP A 39 -9.01 -1.47 -3.53
CA TRP A 39 -8.15 -2.64 -3.40
C TRP A 39 -7.21 -2.54 -2.20
N LEU A 40 -6.52 -1.40 -2.01
CA LEU A 40 -5.62 -1.22 -0.86
C LEU A 40 -6.37 -1.30 0.48
N ARG A 41 -7.60 -0.78 0.55
CA ARG A 41 -8.44 -0.91 1.75
C ARG A 41 -8.90 -2.33 2.01
N GLN A 42 -9.13 -3.13 0.97
CA GLN A 42 -9.48 -4.54 1.09
C GLN A 42 -8.27 -5.31 1.62
N VAL A 43 -7.13 -5.18 0.93
CA VAL A 43 -5.86 -5.81 1.30
C VAL A 43 -5.47 -5.47 2.73
N LEU A 44 -5.44 -4.19 3.13
CA LEU A 44 -5.05 -3.82 4.51
C LEU A 44 -6.02 -4.31 5.59
N ARG A 45 -7.28 -4.61 5.24
CA ARG A 45 -8.27 -5.19 6.15
C ARG A 45 -8.06 -6.69 6.31
N ASP A 46 -7.75 -7.34 5.20
CA ASP A 46 -7.68 -8.80 5.10
C ASP A 46 -6.25 -9.30 5.40
N LEU A 47 -5.22 -8.46 5.26
CA LEU A 47 -3.81 -8.76 5.58
C LEU A 47 -3.60 -9.22 7.03
N PRO A 48 -4.16 -8.58 8.08
CA PRO A 48 -4.06 -9.10 9.44
C PRO A 48 -4.87 -10.39 9.66
N ALA A 49 -5.83 -10.70 8.78
CA ALA A 49 -6.61 -11.94 8.84
C ALA A 49 -5.94 -13.08 8.05
N ALA A 50 -5.14 -12.76 7.03
CA ALA A 50 -4.33 -13.70 6.26
C ALA A 50 -3.16 -14.21 7.10
N ARG A 51 -3.20 -15.50 7.43
CA ARG A 51 -2.17 -16.18 8.24
C ARG A 51 -1.26 -17.06 7.40
N THR A 52 -1.63 -17.33 6.15
CA THR A 52 -0.85 -18.15 5.23
C THR A 52 -0.50 -17.38 3.94
N VAL A 53 0.54 -17.84 3.24
CA VAL A 53 1.03 -17.20 2.01
C VAL A 53 -0.03 -17.25 0.90
N GLU A 54 -0.81 -18.33 0.86
CA GLU A 54 -1.89 -18.54 -0.10
C GLU A 54 -3.05 -17.56 0.09
N GLU A 55 -3.36 -17.20 1.35
CA GLU A 55 -4.37 -16.17 1.66
C GLU A 55 -3.88 -14.77 1.25
N VAL A 56 -2.56 -14.52 1.34
CA VAL A 56 -1.95 -13.28 0.86
C VAL A 56 -1.92 -13.23 -0.67
N GLU A 57 -1.59 -14.33 -1.34
CA GLU A 57 -1.62 -14.44 -2.80
C GLU A 57 -3.04 -14.28 -3.36
N ALA A 58 -4.07 -14.76 -2.64
CA ALA A 58 -5.47 -14.55 -3.01
C ALA A 58 -5.93 -13.08 -2.92
N LEU A 59 -5.19 -12.23 -2.21
CA LEU A 59 -5.45 -10.79 -2.13
C LEU A 59 -4.77 -10.02 -3.28
N LEU A 60 -3.87 -10.66 -4.02
CA LEU A 60 -3.25 -10.08 -5.20
C LEU A 60 -4.19 -10.21 -6.41
N PRO A 61 -4.26 -9.17 -7.27
CA PRO A 61 -5.05 -9.20 -8.49
C PRO A 61 -4.38 -9.99 -9.62
#